data_AF-A0A932RL98-F1
#
_entry.id   AF-A0A932RL98-F1
#
_cell.length_a   1.000
_cell.length_b   1.000
_cell.length_c   1.000
_cell.angle_alpha   90.00
_cell.angle_beta   90.00
_cell.angle_gamma   90.00
#
_symmetry.space_group_name_H-M   'P 1'
#
loop_
_entity.id
_entity.type
_entity.pdbx_description
1 polymer ?
#
loop_
_entity_poly.entity_id
_entity_poly.type
_entity_poly.pdbx_seq_one_letter_code
_entity_poly.pdbx_strand_id
1 'polypeptide(L)'
;MSEREYKVCPKEGGPIIIVPTLEEAVRLVKLLSNGHGSEVKDMVPAPQEDHEAGRVENFFLSINENARTLLSALSKHRNGVRGEQLAKETGFTPDKFGGIFGGASKIAKKFGLRFEKFVVSEIIVKGTERYRFLQPGKLLIENEGKLYQAVEDSMIDVK
;
A
#
# COMPACT_ATOMS: atom_id res chain seq x y z
N MET A 1 2.80 41.09 -1.31
CA MET A 1 4.16 40.65 -0.96
C MET A 1 4.59 39.71 -2.06
N SER A 2 5.59 40.07 -2.87
CA SER A 2 6.01 39.25 -4.01
C SER A 2 6.69 37.98 -3.49
N GLU A 3 6.09 36.82 -3.78
CA GLU A 3 6.69 35.51 -3.52
C GLU A 3 8.05 35.44 -4.24
N ARG A 4 9.13 35.30 -3.49
CA ARG A 4 10.47 35.15 -4.06
C ARG A 4 10.65 33.69 -4.45
N GLU A 5 10.58 33.41 -5.75
CA GLU A 5 10.92 32.11 -6.30
C GLU A 5 12.44 31.99 -6.52
N TYR A 6 12.99 30.81 -6.28
CA TYR A 6 14.40 30.51 -6.46
C TYR A 6 14.59 29.61 -7.69
N LYS A 7 15.48 30.01 -8.59
CA LYS A 7 15.80 29.27 -9.82
C LYS A 7 17.10 28.52 -9.63
N VAL A 8 17.06 27.20 -9.76
CA VAL A 8 18.22 26.31 -9.64
C VAL A 8 18.52 25.69 -11.01
N CYS A 9 19.77 25.80 -11.45
CA CYS A 9 20.25 25.16 -12.67
C CYS A 9 21.24 24.03 -12.30
N PRO A 10 20.83 22.75 -12.42
CA PRO A 10 21.63 21.60 -12.00
C PRO A 10 22.96 21.42 -12.73
N LYS A 11 23.04 21.89 -13.97
CA LYS A 11 24.21 21.78 -14.85
C LYS A 11 24.19 22.93 -15.84
N GLU A 12 25.36 23.32 -16.34
CA GLU A 12 25.46 24.33 -17.39
C GLU A 12 24.69 23.86 -18.64
N GLY A 13 23.70 24.65 -19.09
CA GLY A 13 22.78 24.28 -20.18
C GLY A 13 21.65 23.30 -19.81
N GLY A 14 21.43 23.02 -18.52
CA GLY A 14 20.37 22.13 -18.02
C GLY A 14 18.99 22.81 -17.83
N PRO A 15 17.95 22.01 -17.51
CA PRO A 15 16.63 22.55 -17.21
C PRO A 15 16.64 23.39 -15.93
N ILE A 16 15.95 24.52 -15.95
CA ILE A 16 15.78 25.40 -14.78
C ILE A 16 14.66 24.82 -13.90
N ILE A 17 14.98 24.56 -12.65
CA ILE A 17 14.03 24.12 -11.62
C ILE A 17 13.65 25.33 -10.78
N ILE A 18 12.36 25.60 -10.64
CA ILE A 18 11.84 26.69 -9.82
C ILE A 18 11.36 26.10 -8.49
N VAL A 19 11.85 26.65 -7.37
CA VAL A 19 11.46 26.23 -6.04
C VAL A 19 10.99 27.43 -5.19
N PRO A 20 9.98 27.23 -4.33
CA PRO A 20 9.39 28.32 -3.55
C PRO A 20 10.26 28.75 -2.36
N THR A 21 11.24 27.93 -1.94
CA THR A 21 12.06 28.22 -0.76
C THR A 21 13.56 28.12 -1.01
N LEU A 22 14.34 28.94 -0.27
CA LEU A 22 15.79 28.89 -0.28
C LEU A 22 16.33 27.54 0.22
N GLU A 23 15.65 26.91 1.17
CA GLU A 23 16.08 25.63 1.72
C GLU A 23 16.01 24.51 0.68
N GLU A 24 14.94 24.46 -0.12
CA GLU A 24 14.81 23.52 -1.23
C GLU A 24 15.86 23.77 -2.31
N ALA A 25 16.16 25.04 -2.60
CA ALA A 25 17.19 25.39 -3.58
C ALA A 25 18.56 24.85 -3.17
N VAL A 26 18.93 25.03 -1.89
CA VAL A 26 20.20 24.52 -1.35
C VAL A 26 20.25 23.00 -1.31
N ARG A 27 19.14 22.33 -0.97
CA ARG A 27 19.07 20.86 -0.97
C ARG A 27 19.28 20.28 -2.38
N LEU A 28 18.63 20.87 -3.39
CA LEU A 28 18.80 20.44 -4.79
C LEU A 28 20.26 20.59 -5.24
N VAL A 29 20.89 21.75 -4.99
CA VAL A 29 22.29 21.97 -5.36
C VAL A 29 23.22 20.97 -4.68
N LYS A 30 23.00 20.64 -3.40
CA LYS A 30 23.79 19.65 -2.67
C LYS A 30 23.62 18.23 -3.20
N LEU A 31 22.40 17.85 -3.59
CA LEU A 31 22.12 16.55 -4.18
C LEU A 31 22.85 16.37 -5.52
N LEU A 32 22.92 17.44 -6.30
CA LEU A 32 23.45 17.43 -7.66
C LEU A 32 24.97 17.60 -7.72
N SER A 33 25.58 18.30 -6.74
CA SER A 33 27.02 18.57 -6.71
C SER A 33 27.88 17.37 -6.27
N ASN A 34 27.28 16.37 -5.61
CA ASN A 34 28.03 15.27 -5.01
C ASN A 34 28.38 14.12 -5.97
N GLY A 35 28.21 14.28 -7.29
CA GLY A 35 28.74 13.34 -8.30
C GLY A 35 28.26 11.90 -8.19
N HIS A 36 27.28 11.62 -7.33
CA HIS A 36 26.62 10.33 -7.28
C HIS A 36 25.61 10.33 -8.43
N GLY A 37 25.92 9.56 -9.47
CA GLY A 37 24.92 9.07 -10.41
C GLY A 37 23.93 8.21 -9.66
N SER A 38 23.05 8.83 -8.87
CA SER A 38 21.89 8.18 -8.35
C SER A 38 20.92 8.09 -9.50
N GLU A 39 20.69 6.85 -9.94
CA GLU A 39 19.42 6.43 -10.50
C GLU A 39 18.32 7.32 -9.92
N VAL A 40 17.57 8.00 -10.79
CA VAL A 40 16.30 8.61 -10.45
C VAL A 40 15.34 7.47 -10.14
N LYS A 41 15.60 6.76 -9.04
CA LYS A 41 14.62 5.94 -8.35
C LYS A 41 13.71 6.95 -7.68
N ASP A 42 12.61 7.21 -8.39
CA ASP A 42 11.34 7.67 -7.85
C ASP A 42 11.50 8.31 -6.48
N MET A 43 11.69 9.63 -6.46
CA MET A 43 11.34 10.43 -5.29
C MET A 43 9.83 10.25 -5.10
N VAL A 44 9.44 9.14 -4.49
CA VAL A 44 8.11 8.95 -3.92
C VAL A 44 8.01 10.07 -2.88
N PRO A 45 7.12 11.06 -3.08
CA PRO A 45 6.90 12.07 -2.06
C PRO A 45 6.55 11.35 -0.76
N ALA A 46 7.16 11.75 0.35
CA ALA A 46 6.74 11.27 1.66
C ALA A 46 5.21 11.37 1.74
N PRO A 47 4.48 10.30 2.11
CA PRO A 47 3.04 10.38 2.10
C PRO A 47 2.61 11.38 3.15
N GLN A 48 2.08 12.52 2.71
CA GLN A 48 1.22 13.34 3.53
C GLN A 48 0.06 12.43 4.00
N GLU A 49 -0.16 12.35 5.32
CA GLU A 49 -1.10 11.40 5.94
C GLU A 49 -2.51 11.48 5.34
N ASP A 50 -2.93 12.67 4.88
CA ASP A 50 -4.21 12.90 4.19
C ASP A 50 -4.34 12.15 2.85
N HIS A 51 -3.23 11.82 2.19
CA HIS A 51 -3.22 11.04 0.95
C HIS A 51 -3.24 9.52 1.19
N GLU A 52 -2.91 9.03 2.38
CA GLU A 52 -2.93 7.59 2.65
C GLU A 52 -4.36 7.06 2.69
N ALA A 53 -5.26 7.76 3.34
CA ALA A 53 -6.67 7.39 3.45
C ALA A 53 -7.34 7.21 2.07
N GLY A 54 -7.08 8.11 1.12
CA GLY A 54 -7.60 8.02 -0.25
C GLY A 54 -6.91 6.92 -1.08
N ARG A 55 -5.61 6.67 -0.87
CA ARG A 55 -4.91 5.56 -1.53
C ARG A 55 -5.41 4.20 -1.07
N VAL A 56 -5.73 4.05 0.22
CA VAL A 56 -6.29 2.82 0.80
C VAL A 56 -7.68 2.53 0.24
N GLU A 57 -8.53 3.55 0.10
CA GLU A 57 -9.85 3.41 -0.50
C GLU A 57 -9.77 2.96 -1.96
N ASN A 58 -8.97 3.66 -2.77
CA ASN A 58 -8.71 3.29 -4.16
C ASN A 58 -8.14 1.87 -4.29
N PHE A 59 -7.29 1.46 -3.34
CA PHE A 59 -6.79 0.09 -3.26
C PHE A 59 -7.92 -0.93 -3.08
N PHE A 60 -8.85 -0.72 -2.14
CA PHE A 60 -9.97 -1.65 -1.90
C PHE A 60 -10.94 -1.75 -3.09
N LEU A 61 -11.19 -0.64 -3.77
CA LEU A 61 -12.00 -0.62 -5.00
C LEU A 61 -11.29 -1.36 -6.15
N SER A 62 -9.97 -1.28 -6.22
CA SER A 62 -9.16 -1.82 -7.34
C SER A 62 -8.77 -3.29 -7.22
N ILE A 63 -8.84 -3.89 -6.04
CA ILE A 63 -8.58 -5.33 -5.88
C ILE A 63 -9.76 -6.16 -6.39
N ASN A 64 -9.54 -7.45 -6.67
CA ASN A 64 -10.64 -8.31 -7.11
C ASN A 64 -11.58 -8.68 -5.95
N GLU A 65 -12.76 -9.17 -6.29
CA GLU A 65 -13.80 -9.56 -5.34
C GLU A 65 -13.28 -10.60 -4.32
N ASN A 66 -12.62 -11.66 -4.79
CA ASN A 66 -12.05 -12.69 -3.91
C ASN A 66 -11.10 -12.09 -2.84
N ALA A 67 -10.29 -11.10 -3.21
CA ALA A 67 -9.41 -10.40 -2.28
C ALA A 67 -10.21 -9.55 -1.29
N ARG A 68 -11.25 -8.84 -1.73
CA ARG A 68 -12.14 -8.11 -0.82
C ARG A 68 -12.83 -9.04 0.18
N THR A 69 -13.42 -10.14 -0.29
CA THR A 69 -14.06 -11.16 0.55
C THR A 69 -13.11 -11.70 1.60
N LEU A 70 -11.88 -12.03 1.18
CA LEU A 70 -10.90 -12.63 2.09
C LEU A 70 -10.35 -11.61 3.10
N LEU A 71 -10.07 -10.37 2.68
CA LEU A 71 -9.68 -9.29 3.60
C LEU A 71 -10.81 -8.94 4.58
N SER A 72 -12.07 -8.96 4.13
CA SER A 72 -13.25 -8.69 4.95
C SER A 72 -13.50 -9.80 5.98
N ALA A 73 -13.28 -11.07 5.59
CA ALA A 73 -13.30 -12.16 6.56
C ALA A 73 -12.15 -12.03 7.56
N LEU A 74 -10.95 -11.69 7.10
CA LEU A 74 -9.77 -11.55 7.97
C LEU A 74 -9.90 -10.39 8.98
N SER A 75 -10.58 -9.29 8.65
CA SER A 75 -10.75 -8.14 9.56
C SER A 75 -11.50 -8.51 10.85
N LYS A 76 -12.37 -9.52 10.78
CA LYS A 76 -13.11 -10.07 11.94
C LYS A 76 -12.21 -10.82 12.92
N HIS A 77 -11.05 -11.30 12.48
CA HIS A 77 -10.11 -12.09 13.30
C HIS A 77 -8.95 -11.23 13.81
N ARG A 78 -9.23 -10.24 14.68
CA ARG A 78 -8.22 -9.28 15.19
C ARG A 78 -7.00 -9.94 15.86
N ASN A 79 -7.21 -11.09 16.48
CA ASN A 79 -6.16 -11.88 17.13
C ASN A 79 -5.45 -12.86 16.17
N GLY A 80 -5.77 -12.80 14.88
CA GLY A 80 -5.32 -13.72 13.85
C GLY A 80 -6.08 -15.04 13.84
N VAL A 81 -5.88 -15.80 12.77
CA VAL A 81 -6.62 -17.00 12.43
C VAL A 81 -5.71 -17.98 11.68
N ARG A 82 -5.97 -19.28 11.85
CA ARG A 82 -5.32 -20.32 11.02
C ARG A 82 -5.85 -20.23 9.60
N GLY A 83 -4.99 -20.42 8.61
CA GLY A 83 -5.36 -20.35 7.19
C GLY A 83 -6.49 -21.32 6.84
N GLU A 84 -6.50 -22.50 7.45
CA GLU A 84 -7.53 -23.52 7.26
C GLU A 84 -8.90 -23.09 7.81
N GLN A 85 -8.91 -22.31 8.89
CA GLN A 85 -10.15 -21.78 9.47
C GLN A 85 -10.72 -20.64 8.62
N LEU A 86 -9.87 -19.72 8.16
CA LEU A 86 -10.28 -18.65 7.25
C LEU A 86 -10.77 -19.21 5.90
N ALA A 87 -10.14 -20.28 5.42
CA ALA A 87 -10.54 -21.01 4.22
C ALA A 87 -11.98 -21.56 4.34
N LYS A 88 -12.29 -22.19 5.48
CA LYS A 88 -13.65 -22.68 5.77
C LYS A 88 -14.70 -21.56 5.79
N GLU A 89 -14.37 -20.41 6.37
CA GLU A 89 -15.30 -19.26 6.44
C GLU A 89 -15.56 -18.66 5.05
N THR A 90 -14.52 -18.54 4.24
CA THR A 90 -14.58 -17.86 2.93
C THR A 90 -14.98 -18.79 1.78
N GLY A 91 -15.03 -20.11 2.01
CA GLY A 91 -15.26 -21.11 0.96
C GLY A 91 -14.06 -21.29 0.01
N PHE A 92 -12.93 -20.63 0.28
CA PHE A 92 -11.70 -20.80 -0.49
C PHE A 92 -10.85 -21.95 0.05
N THR A 93 -9.96 -22.46 -0.78
CA THR A 93 -8.95 -23.44 -0.37
C THR A 93 -7.65 -22.72 0.00
N PRO A 94 -6.88 -23.16 1.02
CA PRO A 94 -5.67 -22.45 1.48
C PRO A 94 -4.61 -22.22 0.41
N ASP A 95 -4.53 -23.08 -0.61
CA ASP A 95 -3.64 -22.96 -1.77
C ASP A 95 -3.96 -21.73 -2.63
N LYS A 96 -5.22 -21.28 -2.68
CA LYS A 96 -5.63 -20.09 -3.43
C LYS A 96 -5.17 -18.79 -2.79
N PHE A 97 -4.85 -18.79 -1.50
CA PHE A 97 -4.47 -17.58 -0.76
C PHE A 97 -3.25 -16.90 -1.38
N GLY A 98 -2.26 -17.68 -1.84
CA GLY A 98 -1.07 -17.13 -2.48
C GLY A 98 -1.39 -16.35 -3.76
N GLY A 99 -2.31 -16.85 -4.58
CA GLY A 99 -2.76 -16.17 -5.80
C GLY A 99 -3.55 -14.90 -5.50
N ILE A 100 -4.50 -14.98 -4.57
CA ILE A 100 -5.36 -13.85 -4.18
C ILE A 100 -4.51 -12.73 -3.57
N PHE A 101 -3.69 -13.04 -2.55
CA PHE A 101 -2.81 -12.06 -1.92
C PHE A 101 -1.71 -11.56 -2.85
N GLY A 102 -1.20 -12.39 -3.76
CA GLY A 102 -0.26 -11.96 -4.78
C GLY A 102 -0.86 -10.91 -5.71
N GLY A 103 -2.11 -11.08 -6.12
CA GLY A 103 -2.86 -10.08 -6.88
C GLY A 103 -3.05 -8.78 -6.11
N ALA A 104 -3.57 -8.87 -4.87
CA ALA A 104 -3.76 -7.69 -4.02
C ALA A 104 -2.45 -6.95 -3.72
N SER A 105 -1.36 -7.67 -3.47
CA SER A 105 -0.03 -7.09 -3.24
C SER A 105 0.47 -6.26 -4.43
N LYS A 106 0.22 -6.71 -5.66
CA LYS A 106 0.54 -5.93 -6.87
C LYS A 106 -0.25 -4.64 -6.95
N ILE A 107 -1.53 -4.65 -6.58
CA ILE A 107 -2.37 -3.44 -6.57
C ILE A 107 -1.94 -2.48 -5.46
N ALA A 108 -1.64 -2.98 -4.25
CA ALA A 108 -1.13 -2.16 -3.15
C ALA A 108 0.13 -1.38 -3.58
N LYS A 109 1.07 -2.05 -4.26
CA LYS A 109 2.29 -1.42 -4.80
C LYS A 109 1.99 -0.29 -5.79
N LYS A 110 0.98 -0.44 -6.66
CA LYS A 110 0.57 0.62 -7.60
C LYS A 110 0.12 1.90 -6.90
N PHE A 111 -0.47 1.78 -5.70
CA PHE A 111 -0.88 2.91 -4.88
C PHE A 111 0.19 3.35 -3.87
N GLY A 112 1.42 2.84 -3.97
CA GLY A 112 2.49 3.16 -3.02
C GLY A 112 2.21 2.67 -1.60
N LEU A 113 1.48 1.57 -1.46
CA LEU A 113 1.13 0.94 -0.19
C LEU A 113 1.90 -0.38 -0.01
N ARG A 114 2.21 -0.70 1.24
CA ARG A 114 2.83 -1.97 1.61
C ARG A 114 1.76 -2.98 2.00
N PHE A 115 1.69 -4.10 1.29
CA PHE A 115 0.64 -5.11 1.53
C PHE A 115 0.74 -5.74 2.92
N GLU A 116 1.95 -5.82 3.48
CA GLU A 116 2.21 -6.30 4.85
C GLU A 116 1.53 -5.44 5.92
N LYS A 117 1.13 -4.20 5.58
CA LYS A 117 0.35 -3.33 6.46
C LYS A 117 -1.15 -3.67 6.47
N PHE A 118 -1.62 -4.47 5.52
CA PHE A 118 -2.99 -4.98 5.46
C PHE A 118 -3.09 -6.42 5.98
N VAL A 119 -2.11 -7.26 5.69
CA VAL A 119 -2.11 -8.68 6.08
C VAL A 119 -0.74 -9.08 6.60
N VAL A 120 -0.71 -9.58 7.82
CA VAL A 120 0.46 -10.29 8.37
C VAL A 120 0.26 -11.77 8.09
N SER A 121 1.21 -12.39 7.38
CA SER A 121 1.16 -13.83 7.07
C SER A 121 2.44 -14.50 7.52
N GLU A 122 2.29 -15.49 8.39
CA GLU A 122 3.40 -16.22 8.98
C GLU A 122 3.19 -17.72 8.84
N ILE A 123 4.29 -18.49 8.78
CA ILE A 123 4.23 -19.94 8.88
C ILE A 123 4.60 -20.31 10.32
N ILE A 124 3.66 -20.89 11.05
CA ILE A 124 3.88 -21.36 12.40
C ILE A 124 4.17 -22.86 12.37
N VAL A 125 5.24 -23.27 13.04
CA VAL A 125 5.61 -24.67 13.26
C VAL A 125 5.51 -24.95 14.76
N LYS A 126 4.59 -25.85 15.15
CA LYS A 126 4.38 -26.28 16.54
C LYS A 126 4.43 -27.81 16.60
N GLY A 127 5.58 -28.35 16.99
CA GLY A 127 5.82 -29.79 16.98
C GLY A 127 5.72 -30.35 15.57
N THR A 128 4.76 -31.24 15.33
CA THR A 128 4.46 -31.83 14.02
C THR A 128 3.50 -31.00 13.18
N GLU A 129 2.85 -29.98 13.75
CA GLU A 129 1.93 -29.12 13.02
C GLU A 129 2.68 -27.99 12.31
N ARG A 130 2.39 -27.80 11.02
CA ARG A 130 2.80 -26.63 10.24
C ARG A 130 1.55 -26.02 9.63
N TYR A 131 1.26 -24.77 9.97
CA TYR A 131 0.10 -24.05 9.44
C TYR A 131 0.44 -22.61 9.09
N ARG A 132 -0.33 -22.03 8.17
CA ARG A 132 -0.25 -20.59 7.87
C ARG A 132 -1.10 -19.85 8.89
N PHE A 133 -0.51 -18.88 9.57
CA PHE A 133 -1.22 -17.94 10.42
C PHE A 133 -1.41 -16.62 9.67
N LEU A 134 -2.61 -16.07 9.76
CA LEU A 134 -2.98 -14.82 9.11
C LEU A 134 -3.55 -13.87 10.17
N GLN A 135 -3.15 -12.61 10.11
CA GLN A 135 -3.67 -11.59 11.01
C GLN A 135 -3.93 -10.29 10.23
N PRO A 136 -5.02 -9.57 10.52
CA PRO A 136 -5.24 -8.26 9.94
C PRO A 136 -4.15 -7.28 10.38
N GLY A 137 -3.53 -6.61 9.41
CA GLY A 137 -2.56 -5.55 9.65
C GLY A 137 -3.26 -4.23 10.00
N LYS A 138 -2.45 -3.26 10.46
CA LYS A 138 -2.91 -1.94 10.93
C LYS A 138 -3.86 -1.25 9.94
N LEU A 139 -3.50 -1.18 8.66
CA LEU A 139 -4.31 -0.48 7.65
C LEU A 139 -5.64 -1.16 7.35
N LEU A 140 -5.71 -2.48 7.50
CA LEU A 140 -6.95 -3.23 7.33
C LEU A 140 -7.90 -2.96 8.51
N ILE A 141 -7.39 -2.90 9.74
CA ILE A 141 -8.20 -2.60 10.93
C ILE A 141 -8.71 -1.16 10.92
N GLU A 142 -7.84 -0.20 10.60
CA GLU A 142 -8.19 1.23 10.62
C GLU A 142 -9.16 1.62 9.50
N ASN A 143 -9.17 0.88 8.39
CA ASN A 143 -10.02 1.17 7.23
C ASN A 143 -11.05 0.07 6.97
N GLU A 144 -11.42 -0.71 7.99
CA GLU A 144 -12.38 -1.82 7.89
C GLU A 144 -13.73 -1.35 7.29
N GLY A 145 -14.23 -0.18 7.69
CA GLY A 145 -15.47 0.38 7.14
C GLY A 145 -15.43 0.63 5.64
N LYS A 146 -14.31 1.14 5.11
CA LYS A 146 -14.12 1.38 3.68
C LYS A 146 -14.07 0.08 2.88
N LEU A 147 -13.50 -0.97 3.48
CA LEU A 147 -13.49 -2.29 2.87
C LEU A 147 -14.90 -2.87 2.75
N TYR A 148 -15.74 -2.74 3.79
CA TYR A 148 -17.13 -3.19 3.72
C TYR A 148 -17.92 -2.42 2.66
N GLN A 149 -17.74 -1.11 2.58
CA GLN A 149 -18.37 -0.30 1.54
C GLN A 149 -17.94 -0.74 0.13
N ALA A 150 -16.64 -0.97 -0.09
CA ALA A 150 -16.15 -1.49 -1.37
C ALA A 150 -16.67 -2.91 -1.72
N VAL A 151 -17.05 -3.73 -0.72
CA VAL A 151 -17.72 -5.02 -0.94
C VAL A 151 -19.17 -4.79 -1.37
N GLU A 152 -19.90 -3.93 -0.65
CA GLU A 152 -21.30 -3.61 -0.95
C GLU A 152 -21.46 -3.00 -2.35
N ASP A 153 -20.62 -2.04 -2.70
CA ASP A 153 -20.63 -1.39 -4.02
C ASP A 153 -20.44 -2.41 -5.15
N SER A 154 -19.56 -3.42 -4.94
CA SER A 154 -19.34 -4.48 -5.92
C SER A 154 -20.51 -5.45 -6.09
N MET A 155 -21.47 -5.49 -5.14
CA MET A 155 -22.69 -6.29 -5.27
C MET A 155 -23.81 -5.55 -6.02
N ILE A 156 -23.73 -4.23 -6.13
CA ILE A 156 -24.78 -3.41 -6.75
C ILE A 156 -24.62 -3.37 -8.29
N ASP A 157 -23.38 -3.42 -8.80
CA ASP A 157 -23.07 -3.39 -10.25
C ASP A 157 -23.47 -4.64 -11.04
N VAL A 158 -24.13 -5.62 -10.40
CA VAL A 158 -24.58 -6.89 -11.04
C VAL A 158 -26.09 -6.88 -11.37
N LYS A 159 -26.77 -5.72 -11.27
CA LYS A 159 -28.20 -5.59 -11.60
C LYS A 159 -28.49 -4.85 -12.90
#